data_AF-A0A2W6S838-F1
#
_entry.id   AF-A0A2W6S838-F1
#
_cell.length_a   1.000
_cell.length_b   1.000
_cell.length_c   1.000
_cell.angle_alpha   90.00
_cell.angle_beta   90.00
_cell.angle_gamma   90.00
#
_symmetry.space_group_name_H-M   'P 1'
#
loop_
_entity.id
_entity.type
_entity.pdbx_description
1 polymer ?
#
loop_
_entity_poly.entity_id
_entity_poly.type
_entity_poly.pdbx_seq_one_letter_code
_entity_poly.pdbx_strand_id
1 'polypeptide(L)'
;MDRSSSSAPPLTDQVSAAMLHNAGLFLKKAAEEIAAHGDDSNAAFDIDRATLVTVLMQIAVELSATALVLKHEGFVGVTKPKDLPATDAEAKALWEAGKIRTINFEQIKPKAAKYLGDEAFWLNVDFLQRARNKLVHFHAPIIEGDRFDLKYDAVQVLLQIIAALRRTEEHEFAFGAMNLLGLELFNRLVRTEHYQEEAAARAREIDPNPHRCGCCGARAYLRDDDTCLTCGYSSEETFLRCPECSKRAVFYDHLNLDANPWLKARCGQCDWEGLAARCPPCEVDYLIERHALPICPHCEDA
;
A
#
# COMPACT_ATOMS: atom_id res chain seq x y z
N MET A 1 -40.95 11.63 18.51
CA MET A 1 -39.50 11.64 18.23
C MET A 1 -38.95 10.32 18.72
N ASP A 2 -39.07 9.30 17.87
CA ASP A 2 -38.56 7.96 18.17
C ASP A 2 -37.04 7.98 18.17
N ARG A 3 -36.47 7.53 19.28
CA ARG A 3 -35.06 7.17 19.37
C ARG A 3 -34.87 5.91 18.54
N SER A 4 -34.26 6.03 17.37
CA SER A 4 -33.85 4.88 16.58
C SER A 4 -32.94 3.99 17.44
N SER A 5 -33.38 2.76 17.69
CA SER A 5 -32.57 1.71 18.28
C SER A 5 -31.39 1.42 17.35
N SER A 6 -30.19 1.78 17.79
CA SER A 6 -28.96 1.20 17.24
C SER A 6 -28.98 -0.29 17.61
N SER A 7 -29.45 -1.15 16.69
CA SER A 7 -29.29 -2.59 16.82
C SER A 7 -27.79 -2.92 16.75
N ALA A 8 -27.33 -3.79 17.65
CA ALA A 8 -25.96 -4.29 17.60
C ALA A 8 -25.70 -4.95 16.23
N PRO A 9 -24.49 -4.80 15.65
CA PRO A 9 -24.17 -5.42 14.38
C PRO A 9 -24.34 -6.95 14.45
N PRO A 10 -24.76 -7.61 13.36
CA PRO A 10 -24.85 -9.07 13.27
C PRO A 10 -23.60 -9.76 13.82
N LEU A 11 -23.76 -10.92 14.46
CA LEU A 11 -22.62 -11.66 15.02
C LEU A 11 -21.56 -11.99 13.96
N THR A 12 -21.98 -12.32 12.75
CA THR A 12 -21.08 -12.58 11.61
C THR A 12 -20.23 -11.36 11.27
N ASP A 13 -20.77 -10.15 11.36
CA ASP A 13 -20.02 -8.90 11.14
C ASP A 13 -19.01 -8.66 12.27
N GLN A 14 -19.37 -8.95 13.52
CA GLN A 14 -18.46 -8.83 14.65
C GLN A 14 -17.27 -9.79 14.54
N VAL A 15 -17.54 -11.06 14.24
CA VAL A 15 -16.51 -12.09 14.05
C VAL A 15 -15.63 -11.76 12.84
N SER A 16 -16.25 -11.37 11.72
CA SER A 16 -15.53 -10.97 10.50
C SER A 16 -14.62 -9.77 10.76
N ALA A 17 -15.11 -8.74 11.46
CA ALA A 17 -14.30 -7.57 11.83
C ALA A 17 -13.11 -7.95 12.72
N ALA A 18 -13.29 -8.84 13.69
CA ALA A 18 -12.19 -9.34 14.53
C ALA A 18 -11.14 -10.11 13.72
N MET A 19 -11.56 -10.94 12.76
CA MET A 19 -10.65 -11.65 11.85
C MET A 19 -9.88 -10.70 10.94
N LEU A 20 -10.54 -9.68 10.37
CA LEU A 20 -9.89 -8.65 9.54
C LEU A 20 -8.93 -7.77 10.34
N HIS A 21 -9.26 -7.45 11.59
CA HIS A 21 -8.35 -6.77 12.50
C HIS A 21 -7.05 -7.58 12.69
N ASN A 22 -7.18 -8.87 12.99
CA ASN A 22 -6.03 -9.76 13.16
C ASN A 22 -5.23 -9.91 11.86
N ALA A 23 -5.90 -10.04 10.71
CA ALA A 23 -5.22 -10.07 9.42
C ALA A 23 -4.39 -8.80 9.19
N GLY A 24 -4.94 -7.63 9.53
CA GLY A 24 -4.21 -6.37 9.50
C GLY A 24 -2.98 -6.35 10.41
N LEU A 25 -3.09 -6.90 11.63
CA LEU A 25 -1.94 -7.03 12.54
C LEU A 25 -0.83 -7.91 11.93
N PHE A 26 -1.17 -9.04 11.31
CA PHE A 26 -0.21 -9.92 10.67
C PHE A 26 0.46 -9.27 9.45
N LEU A 27 -0.29 -8.54 8.61
CA LEU A 27 0.27 -7.79 7.48
C LEU A 27 1.21 -6.69 7.94
N LYS A 28 0.82 -5.95 8.99
CA LYS A 28 1.68 -4.93 9.57
C LYS A 28 2.98 -5.54 10.11
N LYS A 29 2.92 -6.69 10.77
CA LYS A 29 4.13 -7.38 11.23
C LYS A 29 4.99 -7.91 10.08
N ALA A 30 4.39 -8.44 9.03
CA ALA A 30 5.14 -8.80 7.81
C ALA A 30 5.86 -7.57 7.22
N ALA A 31 5.15 -6.45 7.10
CA ALA A 31 5.72 -5.18 6.64
C ALA A 31 6.90 -4.71 7.51
N GLU A 32 6.75 -4.76 8.84
CA GLU A 32 7.81 -4.41 9.78
C GLU A 32 9.04 -5.31 9.63
N GLU A 33 8.87 -6.63 9.44
CA GLU A 33 9.99 -7.55 9.19
C GLU A 33 10.72 -7.23 7.88
N ILE A 34 9.97 -6.96 6.81
CA ILE A 34 10.53 -6.55 5.53
C ILE A 34 11.33 -5.25 5.69
N ALA A 35 10.76 -4.23 6.36
CA ALA A 35 11.40 -2.94 6.54
C ALA A 35 12.58 -2.98 7.52
N ALA A 36 12.52 -3.80 8.57
CA ALA A 36 13.59 -3.97 9.56
C ALA A 36 14.81 -4.72 9.01
N HIS A 37 14.72 -5.29 7.81
CA HIS A 37 15.86 -5.95 7.16
C HIS A 37 17.00 -4.98 6.79
N GLY A 38 16.79 -3.66 6.91
CA GLY A 38 17.87 -2.66 6.86
C GLY A 38 18.25 -2.22 5.46
N ASP A 39 18.37 -0.90 5.31
CA ASP A 39 18.69 -0.15 4.11
C ASP A 39 20.21 -0.15 3.81
N ASP A 40 20.76 -1.32 3.46
CA ASP A 40 21.73 -1.38 2.36
C ASP A 40 20.99 -2.10 1.24
N SER A 41 20.72 -1.39 0.15
CA SER A 41 19.79 -1.78 -0.93
C SER A 41 20.08 -3.14 -1.57
N ASN A 42 21.22 -3.76 -1.26
CA ASN A 42 21.73 -4.98 -1.86
C ASN A 42 21.85 -6.18 -0.90
N ALA A 43 21.12 -6.22 0.22
CA ALA A 43 21.08 -7.43 1.05
C ALA A 43 19.86 -8.30 0.70
N ALA A 44 20.12 -9.56 0.32
CA ALA A 44 19.10 -10.60 0.15
C ALA A 44 18.43 -10.92 1.49
N PHE A 45 17.17 -11.38 1.47
CA PHE A 45 16.53 -11.85 2.70
C PHE A 45 17.30 -12.99 3.36
N ASP A 46 17.49 -12.90 4.67
CA ASP A 46 17.80 -14.08 5.46
C ASP A 46 16.62 -15.07 5.46
N ILE A 47 16.91 -16.37 5.58
CA ILE A 47 15.90 -17.43 5.43
C ILE A 47 14.86 -17.38 6.55
N ASP A 48 15.26 -16.98 7.76
CA ASP A 48 14.35 -16.91 8.91
C ASP A 48 13.33 -15.79 8.71
N ARG A 49 13.77 -14.63 8.23
CA ARG A 49 12.92 -13.50 7.86
C ARG A 49 11.98 -13.83 6.74
N ALA A 50 12.50 -14.42 5.65
CA ALA A 50 11.69 -14.91 4.54
C ALA A 50 10.60 -15.88 5.02
N THR A 51 10.95 -16.78 5.93
CA THR A 51 10.02 -17.73 6.54
C THR A 51 8.95 -17.01 7.36
N LEU A 52 9.33 -16.05 8.20
CA LEU A 52 8.39 -15.28 9.01
C LEU A 52 7.44 -14.45 8.14
N VAL A 53 7.96 -13.69 7.18
CA VAL A 53 7.18 -12.84 6.28
C VAL A 53 6.15 -13.66 5.51
N THR A 54 6.56 -14.77 4.90
CA THR A 54 5.64 -15.64 4.13
C THR A 54 4.56 -16.28 5.00
N VAL A 55 4.89 -16.68 6.23
CA VAL A 55 3.91 -17.21 7.19
C VAL A 55 2.92 -16.15 7.63
N LEU A 56 3.39 -14.95 7.99
CA LEU A 56 2.55 -13.84 8.44
C LEU A 56 1.58 -13.40 7.33
N MET A 57 2.07 -13.26 6.11
CA MET A 57 1.25 -12.92 4.95
C MET A 57 0.21 -14.01 4.65
N GLN A 58 0.61 -15.29 4.70
CA GLN A 58 -0.32 -16.41 4.51
C GLN A 58 -1.44 -16.38 5.55
N ILE A 59 -1.12 -16.22 6.85
CA ILE A 59 -2.12 -16.14 7.92
C ILE A 59 -3.09 -14.98 7.66
N ALA A 60 -2.59 -13.81 7.26
CA ALA A 60 -3.43 -12.67 6.97
C ALA A 60 -4.42 -12.92 5.84
N VAL A 61 -3.97 -13.54 4.75
CA VAL A 61 -4.83 -13.91 3.62
C VAL A 61 -5.88 -14.94 4.05
N GLU A 62 -5.50 -15.97 4.79
CA GLU A 62 -6.41 -17.00 5.28
C GLU A 62 -7.52 -16.41 6.17
N LEU A 63 -7.13 -15.56 7.12
CA LEU A 63 -8.08 -14.87 8.00
C LEU A 63 -9.03 -13.97 7.22
N SER A 64 -8.50 -13.21 6.27
CA SER A 64 -9.30 -12.26 5.49
C SER A 64 -10.27 -12.96 4.54
N ALA A 65 -9.81 -13.99 3.83
CA ALA A 65 -10.63 -14.81 2.96
C ALA A 65 -11.78 -15.45 3.76
N THR A 66 -11.47 -16.00 4.94
CA THR A 66 -12.48 -16.59 5.83
C THR A 66 -13.44 -15.53 6.35
N ALA A 67 -12.96 -14.36 6.74
CA ALA A 67 -13.78 -13.25 7.22
C ALA A 67 -14.78 -12.76 6.16
N LEU A 68 -14.34 -12.66 4.91
CA LEU A 68 -15.20 -12.24 3.79
C LEU A 68 -16.23 -13.30 3.45
N VAL A 69 -15.85 -14.59 3.40
CA VAL A 69 -16.82 -15.68 3.22
C VAL A 69 -17.82 -15.70 4.38
N LEU A 70 -17.38 -15.54 5.62
CA LEU A 70 -18.28 -15.47 6.78
C LEU A 70 -19.26 -14.28 6.69
N LYS A 71 -18.79 -13.13 6.20
CA LYS A 71 -19.63 -11.94 6.04
C LYS A 71 -20.72 -12.13 4.99
N HIS A 72 -20.39 -12.76 3.86
CA HIS A 72 -21.32 -12.90 2.71
C HIS A 72 -22.14 -14.18 2.74
N GLU A 73 -21.56 -15.29 3.19
CA GLU A 73 -22.19 -16.61 3.20
C GLU A 73 -22.58 -17.09 4.62
N GLY A 74 -22.23 -16.34 5.67
CA GLY A 74 -22.50 -16.73 7.06
C GLY A 74 -21.68 -17.95 7.51
N PHE A 75 -22.05 -18.53 8.66
CA PHE A 75 -21.34 -19.70 9.21
C PHE A 75 -21.39 -20.93 8.30
N VAL A 76 -22.43 -21.08 7.49
CA VAL A 76 -22.52 -22.16 6.48
C VAL A 76 -21.44 -22.03 5.40
N GLY A 77 -20.95 -20.81 5.16
CA GLY A 77 -19.86 -20.55 4.25
C GLY A 77 -18.52 -21.11 4.72
N VAL A 78 -18.29 -21.11 6.04
CA VAL A 78 -16.97 -21.30 6.65
C VAL A 78 -16.87 -22.51 7.60
N THR A 79 -17.95 -23.21 7.90
CA THR A 79 -17.96 -24.39 8.79
C THR A 79 -18.39 -25.65 8.03
N LYS A 80 -18.05 -26.82 8.59
CA LYS A 80 -18.61 -28.10 8.08
C LYS A 80 -20.06 -28.21 8.55
N PRO A 81 -20.96 -28.90 7.82
CA PRO A 81 -22.36 -29.02 8.22
C PRO A 81 -22.59 -29.53 9.65
N LYS A 82 -21.71 -30.42 10.14
CA LYS A 82 -21.77 -30.97 11.51
C LYS A 82 -21.32 -30.00 12.61
N ASP A 83 -20.58 -28.95 12.24
CA ASP A 83 -20.00 -27.95 13.14
C ASP A 83 -20.73 -26.59 12.98
N LEU A 84 -21.82 -26.55 12.19
CA LEU A 84 -22.63 -25.35 11.96
C LEU A 84 -23.47 -25.04 13.20
N PRO A 85 -23.40 -23.82 13.77
CA PRO A 85 -24.25 -23.46 14.90
C PRO A 85 -25.73 -23.49 14.51
N ALA A 86 -26.58 -24.05 15.36
CA ALA A 86 -28.02 -24.14 15.13
C ALA A 86 -28.74 -22.81 15.40
N THR A 87 -28.16 -21.95 16.24
CA THR A 87 -28.72 -20.64 16.61
C THR A 87 -27.64 -19.57 16.78
N ASP A 88 -28.02 -18.29 16.69
CA ASP A 88 -27.10 -17.16 16.94
C ASP A 88 -26.53 -17.17 18.36
N ALA A 89 -27.32 -17.61 19.34
CA ALA A 89 -26.87 -17.73 20.73
C ALA A 89 -25.77 -18.80 20.87
N GLU A 90 -25.92 -19.94 20.20
CA GLU A 90 -24.90 -20.98 20.14
C GLU A 90 -23.65 -20.48 19.40
N ALA A 91 -23.82 -19.80 18.27
CA ALA A 91 -22.71 -19.22 17.52
C ALA A 91 -21.91 -18.25 18.38
N LYS A 92 -22.59 -17.41 19.16
CA LYS A 92 -21.95 -16.46 20.09
C LYS A 92 -21.18 -17.19 21.19
N ALA A 93 -21.78 -18.20 21.81
CA ALA A 93 -21.12 -19.00 22.85
C ALA A 93 -19.87 -19.73 22.30
N LEU A 94 -19.94 -20.28 21.08
CA LEU A 94 -18.80 -20.91 20.42
C LEU A 94 -17.69 -19.89 20.10
N TRP A 95 -18.04 -18.68 19.69
CA TRP A 95 -17.07 -17.61 19.43
C TRP A 95 -16.35 -17.18 20.71
N GLU A 96 -17.10 -16.85 21.77
CA GLU A 96 -16.55 -16.44 23.06
C GLU A 96 -15.67 -17.53 23.69
N ALA A 97 -15.98 -18.80 23.44
CA ALA A 97 -15.19 -19.93 23.89
C ALA A 97 -13.99 -20.28 22.97
N GLY A 98 -13.83 -19.62 21.82
CA GLY A 98 -12.78 -19.93 20.84
C GLY A 98 -12.93 -21.33 20.19
N LYS A 99 -14.16 -21.82 20.05
CA LYS A 99 -14.47 -23.19 19.60
C LYS A 99 -15.09 -23.28 18.22
N ILE A 100 -15.19 -22.17 17.49
CA ILE A 100 -15.62 -22.19 16.07
C ILE A 100 -14.60 -22.99 15.26
N ARG A 101 -15.06 -24.02 14.56
CA ARG A 101 -14.23 -24.85 13.68
C ARG A 101 -14.49 -24.49 12.23
N THR A 102 -13.52 -23.86 11.60
CA THR A 102 -13.61 -23.52 10.18
C THR A 102 -13.19 -24.70 9.30
N ILE A 103 -13.66 -24.70 8.05
CA ILE A 103 -13.08 -25.51 6.99
C ILE A 103 -11.64 -25.04 6.69
N ASN A 104 -10.86 -25.88 6.00
CA ASN A 104 -9.48 -25.52 5.69
C ASN A 104 -9.41 -24.45 4.59
N PHE A 105 -8.24 -23.83 4.44
CA PHE A 105 -8.08 -22.73 3.51
C PHE A 105 -8.31 -23.11 2.04
N GLU A 106 -7.89 -24.31 1.62
CA GLU A 106 -8.13 -24.78 0.25
C GLU A 106 -9.64 -24.90 -0.08
N GLN A 107 -10.48 -25.16 0.92
CA GLN A 107 -11.93 -25.14 0.76
C GLN A 107 -12.51 -23.71 0.81
N ILE A 108 -11.85 -22.77 1.50
CA ILE A 108 -12.25 -21.36 1.57
C ILE A 108 -11.90 -20.60 0.29
N LYS A 109 -10.71 -20.82 -0.29
CA LYS A 109 -10.20 -20.15 -1.51
C LYS A 109 -11.24 -19.97 -2.62
N PRO A 110 -11.88 -21.04 -3.14
CA PRO A 110 -12.85 -20.90 -4.24
C PRO A 110 -14.11 -20.13 -3.86
N LYS A 111 -14.47 -20.08 -2.57
CA LYS A 111 -15.57 -19.25 -2.06
C LYS A 111 -15.14 -17.79 -1.96
N ALA A 112 -13.97 -17.55 -1.40
CA ALA A 112 -13.41 -16.22 -1.20
C ALA A 112 -13.13 -15.48 -2.51
N ALA A 113 -12.78 -16.20 -3.59
CA ALA A 113 -12.54 -15.63 -4.92
C ALA A 113 -13.73 -14.84 -5.50
N LYS A 114 -14.95 -15.07 -4.99
CA LYS A 114 -16.14 -14.28 -5.36
C LYS A 114 -16.16 -12.88 -4.73
N TYR A 115 -15.35 -12.65 -3.69
CA TYR A 115 -15.46 -11.49 -2.80
C TYR A 115 -14.14 -10.77 -2.54
N LEU A 116 -13.01 -11.38 -2.89
CA LEU A 116 -11.66 -10.90 -2.60
C LEU A 116 -10.75 -11.08 -3.80
N GLY A 117 -10.14 -9.98 -4.22
CA GLY A 117 -9.13 -9.95 -5.27
C GLY A 117 -9.65 -10.37 -6.64
N ASP A 118 -8.80 -10.19 -7.64
CA ASP A 118 -8.96 -10.70 -8.99
C ASP A 118 -8.10 -11.96 -9.19
N GLU A 119 -8.01 -12.44 -10.43
CA GLU A 119 -7.16 -13.60 -10.78
C GLU A 119 -5.68 -13.35 -10.45
N ALA A 120 -5.19 -12.12 -10.68
CA ALA A 120 -3.80 -11.76 -10.37
C ALA A 120 -3.51 -11.86 -8.87
N PHE A 121 -4.41 -11.38 -8.02
CA PHE A 121 -4.31 -11.55 -6.57
C PHE A 121 -4.17 -13.03 -6.17
N TRP A 122 -5.01 -13.92 -6.72
CA TRP A 122 -4.97 -15.34 -6.34
C TRP A 122 -3.73 -16.07 -6.86
N LEU A 123 -3.19 -15.69 -8.01
CA LEU A 123 -1.89 -16.18 -8.50
C LEU A 123 -0.76 -15.83 -7.51
N ASN A 124 -0.83 -14.65 -6.90
CA ASN A 124 0.13 -14.20 -5.89
C ASN A 124 -0.03 -14.92 -4.55
N VAL A 125 -1.27 -15.26 -4.16
CA VAL A 125 -1.52 -16.15 -3.02
C VAL A 125 -0.94 -17.55 -3.27
N ASP A 126 -1.09 -18.10 -4.47
CA ASP A 126 -0.49 -19.40 -4.83
C ASP A 126 1.04 -19.36 -4.79
N PHE A 127 1.63 -18.24 -5.24
CA PHE A 127 3.07 -18.01 -5.11
C PHE A 127 3.50 -18.05 -3.64
N LEU A 128 2.80 -17.34 -2.73
CA LEU A 128 3.10 -17.36 -1.30
C LEU A 128 3.03 -18.77 -0.71
N GLN A 129 2.00 -19.55 -1.04
CA GLN A 129 1.89 -20.92 -0.54
C GLN A 129 3.05 -21.80 -1.02
N ARG A 130 3.47 -21.66 -2.29
CA ARG A 130 4.64 -22.39 -2.81
C ARG A 130 5.92 -21.97 -2.10
N ALA A 131 6.16 -20.67 -1.93
CA ALA A 131 7.33 -20.14 -1.22
C ALA A 131 7.36 -20.61 0.24
N ARG A 132 6.23 -20.48 0.94
CA ARG A 132 6.05 -20.94 2.32
C ARG A 132 6.29 -22.44 2.45
N ASN A 133 5.79 -23.25 1.53
CA ASN A 133 6.03 -24.70 1.56
C ASN A 133 7.52 -25.02 1.40
N LYS A 134 8.22 -24.37 0.46
CA LYS A 134 9.67 -24.55 0.29
C LYS A 134 10.45 -24.17 1.56
N LEU A 135 10.13 -23.02 2.15
CA LEU A 135 10.82 -22.46 3.32
C LEU A 135 10.50 -23.24 4.61
N VAL A 136 9.21 -23.36 4.95
CA VAL A 136 8.75 -23.89 6.25
C VAL A 136 8.76 -25.40 6.28
N HIS A 137 8.32 -26.07 5.20
CA HIS A 137 8.11 -27.51 5.23
C HIS A 137 9.31 -28.30 4.72
N PHE A 138 9.97 -27.79 3.69
CA PHE A 138 11.10 -28.50 3.09
C PHE A 138 12.45 -27.97 3.55
N HIS A 139 12.49 -26.79 4.19
CA HIS A 139 13.73 -26.07 4.51
C HIS A 139 14.70 -26.11 3.33
N ALA A 140 14.13 -25.90 2.13
CA ALA A 140 14.86 -26.11 0.88
C ALA A 140 16.05 -25.13 0.84
N PRO A 141 17.24 -25.55 0.39
CA PRO A 141 18.35 -24.63 0.22
C PRO A 141 17.99 -23.61 -0.84
N ILE A 142 17.92 -22.33 -0.43
CA ILE A 142 17.64 -21.21 -1.32
C ILE A 142 18.95 -20.48 -1.60
N ILE A 143 19.32 -20.39 -2.87
CA ILE A 143 20.54 -19.67 -3.28
C ILE A 143 20.34 -18.16 -3.11
N GLU A 144 21.41 -17.38 -3.14
CA GLU A 144 21.35 -15.94 -2.89
C GLU A 144 20.46 -15.15 -3.86
N GLY A 145 20.49 -15.46 -5.16
CA GLY A 145 19.62 -14.84 -6.16
C GLY A 145 18.14 -14.99 -5.80
N ASP A 146 17.70 -16.22 -5.54
CA ASP A 146 16.32 -16.52 -5.15
C ASP A 146 15.89 -15.79 -3.85
N ARG A 147 16.83 -15.42 -2.98
CA ARG A 147 16.55 -14.65 -1.75
C ARG A 147 16.35 -13.16 -2.02
N PHE A 148 16.93 -12.61 -3.09
CA PHE A 148 16.59 -11.27 -3.58
C PHE A 148 15.20 -11.28 -4.21
N ASP A 149 14.95 -12.23 -5.11
CA ASP A 149 13.66 -12.36 -5.79
C ASP A 149 12.53 -12.48 -4.77
N LEU A 150 12.71 -13.33 -3.75
CA LEU A 150 11.71 -13.49 -2.69
C LEU A 150 11.44 -12.20 -1.90
N LYS A 151 12.46 -11.36 -1.66
CA LYS A 151 12.26 -10.06 -1.00
C LYS A 151 11.39 -9.15 -1.85
N TYR A 152 11.67 -9.07 -3.14
CA TYR A 152 10.90 -8.26 -4.08
C TYR A 152 9.47 -8.76 -4.22
N ASP A 153 9.31 -10.07 -4.44
CA ASP A 153 8.01 -10.72 -4.54
C ASP A 153 7.21 -10.53 -3.24
N ALA A 154 7.84 -10.66 -2.07
CA ALA A 154 7.15 -10.47 -0.80
C ALA A 154 6.64 -9.03 -0.61
N VAL A 155 7.42 -8.01 -0.98
CA VAL A 155 6.96 -6.60 -0.94
C VAL A 155 5.77 -6.39 -1.87
N GLN A 156 5.89 -6.86 -3.12
CA GLN A 156 4.86 -6.69 -4.13
C GLN A 156 3.55 -7.38 -3.70
N VAL A 157 3.65 -8.65 -3.31
CA VAL A 157 2.48 -9.43 -2.88
C VAL A 157 1.87 -8.83 -1.61
N LEU A 158 2.67 -8.32 -0.67
CA LEU A 158 2.17 -7.64 0.52
C LEU A 158 1.32 -6.43 0.13
N LEU A 159 1.82 -5.56 -0.75
CA LEU A 159 1.10 -4.36 -1.17
C LEU A 159 -0.18 -4.70 -1.92
N GLN A 160 -0.17 -5.73 -2.76
CA GLN A 160 -1.37 -6.20 -3.46
C GLN A 160 -2.40 -6.83 -2.50
N ILE A 161 -1.96 -7.59 -1.48
CA ILE A 161 -2.87 -8.08 -0.44
C ILE A 161 -3.51 -6.90 0.27
N ILE A 162 -2.73 -5.89 0.64
CA ILE A 162 -3.26 -4.68 1.29
C ILE A 162 -4.29 -3.99 0.38
N ALA A 163 -4.00 -3.83 -0.92
CA ALA A 163 -4.93 -3.24 -1.88
C ALA A 163 -6.25 -4.03 -1.95
N ALA A 164 -6.16 -5.35 -2.12
CA ALA A 164 -7.32 -6.24 -2.22
C ALA A 164 -8.19 -6.21 -0.95
N LEU A 165 -7.57 -6.19 0.23
CA LEU A 165 -8.28 -6.19 1.51
C LEU A 165 -8.95 -4.87 1.84
N ARG A 166 -8.36 -3.76 1.38
CA ARG A 166 -8.96 -2.45 1.56
C ARG A 166 -10.06 -2.16 0.54
N ARG A 167 -10.17 -2.99 -0.52
CA ARG A 167 -11.09 -2.77 -1.66
C ARG A 167 -11.00 -1.35 -2.21
N THR A 168 -9.83 -0.76 -2.09
CA THR A 168 -9.56 0.59 -2.54
C THR A 168 -9.41 0.57 -4.04
N GLU A 169 -10.05 1.51 -4.72
CA GLU A 169 -9.64 1.85 -6.08
C GLU A 169 -8.16 2.27 -6.07
N GLU A 170 -7.49 2.18 -7.22
CA GLU A 170 -6.03 2.41 -7.28
C GLU A 170 -5.62 3.78 -6.76
N HIS A 171 -6.48 4.78 -6.92
CA HIS A 171 -6.26 6.13 -6.41
C HIS A 171 -6.43 6.24 -4.88
N GLU A 172 -7.14 5.30 -4.23
CA GLU A 172 -7.32 5.25 -2.77
C GLU A 172 -6.37 4.26 -2.08
N PHE A 173 -5.61 3.48 -2.85
CA PHE A 173 -4.73 2.43 -2.32
C PHE A 173 -3.78 2.97 -1.25
N ALA A 174 -3.11 4.08 -1.52
CA ALA A 174 -2.15 4.65 -0.60
C ALA A 174 -2.79 5.06 0.72
N PHE A 175 -3.99 5.65 0.69
CA PHE A 175 -4.74 5.99 1.90
C PHE A 175 -5.10 4.73 2.70
N GLY A 176 -5.57 3.68 2.03
CA GLY A 176 -5.87 2.40 2.66
C GLY A 176 -4.63 1.75 3.30
N ALA A 177 -3.50 1.75 2.60
CA ALA A 177 -2.24 1.20 3.06
C ALA A 177 -1.63 2.00 4.20
N MET A 178 -1.64 3.34 4.12
CA MET A 178 -1.16 4.23 5.19
C MET A 178 -1.97 4.06 6.48
N ASN A 179 -3.29 3.88 6.38
CA ASN A 179 -4.13 3.62 7.56
C ASN A 179 -3.79 2.31 8.26
N LEU A 180 -3.37 1.28 7.50
CA LEU A 180 -3.00 -0.02 8.06
C LEU A 180 -1.58 -0.03 8.62
N LEU A 181 -0.62 0.45 7.83
CA LEU A 181 0.81 0.32 8.12
C LEU A 181 1.35 1.49 8.95
N GLY A 182 0.73 2.66 8.84
CA GLY A 182 1.31 3.94 9.23
C GLY A 182 2.16 4.55 8.12
N LEU A 183 2.26 5.88 8.10
CA LEU A 183 2.92 6.66 7.06
C LEU A 183 4.39 6.24 6.86
N GLU A 184 5.15 6.09 7.95
CA GLU A 184 6.58 5.78 7.89
C GLU A 184 6.83 4.40 7.26
N LEU A 185 6.12 3.37 7.74
CA LEU A 185 6.29 2.01 7.25
C LEU A 185 5.85 1.87 5.78
N PHE A 186 4.72 2.50 5.43
CA PHE A 186 4.26 2.56 4.04
C PHE A 186 5.31 3.21 3.13
N ASN A 187 5.83 4.39 3.52
CA ASN A 187 6.84 5.10 2.75
C ASN A 187 8.14 4.29 2.57
N ARG A 188 8.54 3.48 3.55
CA ARG A 188 9.69 2.59 3.41
C ARG A 188 9.43 1.48 2.38
N LEU A 189 8.27 0.84 2.42
CA LEU A 189 7.93 -0.23 1.48
C LEU A 189 7.86 0.28 0.04
N VAL A 190 7.18 1.40 -0.20
CA VAL A 190 7.00 1.95 -1.57
C VAL A 190 8.27 2.58 -2.16
N ARG A 191 9.33 2.69 -1.36
CA ARG A 191 10.67 3.09 -1.82
C ARG A 191 11.53 1.92 -2.31
N THR A 192 11.04 0.69 -2.21
CA THR A 192 11.72 -0.48 -2.76
C THR A 192 11.80 -0.35 -4.28
N GLU A 193 13.01 -0.46 -4.86
CA GLU A 193 13.29 -0.22 -6.28
C GLU A 193 12.32 -0.97 -7.21
N HIS A 194 12.16 -2.29 -7.01
CA HIS A 194 11.28 -3.10 -7.86
C HIS A 194 9.82 -2.63 -7.86
N TYR A 195 9.29 -2.25 -6.70
CA TYR A 195 7.93 -1.70 -6.63
C TYR A 195 7.81 -0.35 -7.36
N GLN A 196 8.86 0.49 -7.30
CA GLN A 196 8.91 1.73 -8.08
C GLN A 196 9.01 1.46 -9.58
N GLU A 197 9.75 0.45 -10.00
CA GLU A 197 9.88 0.05 -11.41
C GLU A 197 8.56 -0.44 -11.99
N GLU A 198 7.83 -1.30 -11.27
CA GLU A 198 6.51 -1.78 -11.70
C GLU A 198 5.50 -0.63 -11.77
N ALA A 199 5.45 0.23 -10.74
CA ALA A 199 4.58 1.40 -10.75
C ALA A 199 4.94 2.36 -11.90
N ALA A 200 6.23 2.50 -12.22
CA ALA A 200 6.69 3.31 -13.34
C ALA A 200 6.40 2.65 -14.71
N ALA A 201 6.43 1.32 -14.82
CA ALA A 201 6.00 0.60 -16.01
C ALA A 201 4.51 0.83 -16.27
N ARG A 202 3.70 0.70 -15.22
CA ARG A 202 2.27 0.94 -15.29
C ARG A 202 1.91 2.39 -15.59
N ALA A 203 2.59 3.35 -14.95
CA ALA A 203 2.42 4.76 -15.25
C ALA A 203 2.73 5.07 -16.73
N ARG A 204 3.74 4.39 -17.32
CA ARG A 204 4.09 4.52 -18.74
C ARG A 204 3.03 4.00 -19.71
N GLU A 205 2.15 3.12 -19.27
CA GLU A 205 1.01 2.66 -20.08
C GLU A 205 -0.07 3.75 -20.20
N ILE A 206 -0.14 4.66 -19.22
CA ILE A 206 -1.14 5.75 -19.15
C ILE A 206 -0.55 7.05 -19.73
N ASP A 207 0.63 7.46 -19.25
CA ASP A 207 1.40 8.60 -19.73
C ASP A 207 2.78 8.11 -20.21
N PRO A 208 3.13 8.22 -21.51
CA PRO A 208 4.44 7.76 -22.01
C PRO A 208 5.67 8.34 -21.30
N ASN A 209 5.53 9.47 -20.60
CA ASN A 209 6.63 10.10 -19.87
C ASN A 209 6.18 10.64 -18.49
N PRO A 210 5.87 9.73 -17.55
CA PRO A 210 5.34 10.11 -16.24
C PRO A 210 6.40 10.85 -15.44
N HIS A 211 5.96 11.75 -14.57
CA HIS A 211 6.84 12.56 -13.74
C HIS A 211 7.41 11.74 -12.56
N ARG A 212 8.60 12.11 -12.08
CA ARG A 212 9.05 11.70 -10.75
C ARG A 212 8.19 12.37 -9.69
N CYS A 213 7.60 11.57 -8.80
CA CYS A 213 6.76 12.05 -7.71
C CYS A 213 7.55 12.86 -6.69
N GLY A 214 7.04 14.02 -6.27
CA GLY A 214 7.57 14.91 -5.23
C GLY A 214 7.69 14.30 -3.82
N CYS A 215 6.93 13.26 -3.51
CA CYS A 215 6.94 12.58 -2.20
C CYS A 215 7.85 11.33 -2.18
N CYS A 216 7.59 10.35 -3.05
CA CYS A 216 8.31 9.07 -3.01
C CYS A 216 9.50 8.96 -3.98
N GLY A 217 9.63 9.88 -4.95
CA GLY A 217 10.71 9.88 -5.95
C GLY A 217 10.52 8.92 -7.14
N ALA A 218 9.53 8.02 -7.07
CA ALA A 218 9.20 7.09 -8.16
C ALA A 218 8.75 7.83 -9.42
N ARG A 219 9.12 7.34 -10.60
CA ARG A 219 8.69 7.88 -11.90
C ARG A 219 7.28 7.38 -12.26
N ALA A 220 6.31 7.73 -11.42
CA ALA A 220 4.94 7.23 -11.48
C ALA A 220 3.91 8.31 -11.09
N TYR A 221 4.25 9.59 -11.28
CA TYR A 221 3.31 10.69 -11.09
C TYR A 221 2.62 11.01 -12.41
N LEU A 222 1.30 10.85 -12.43
CA LEU A 222 0.45 11.17 -13.57
C LEU A 222 -0.05 12.60 -13.41
N ARG A 223 0.26 13.46 -14.39
CA ARG A 223 -0.08 14.87 -14.32
C ARG A 223 -1.57 15.15 -14.46
N ASP A 224 -2.21 14.44 -15.39
CA ASP A 224 -3.61 14.71 -15.73
C ASP A 224 -4.55 14.23 -14.63
N ASP A 225 -4.16 13.16 -13.93
CA ASP A 225 -4.85 12.62 -12.75
C ASP A 225 -4.33 13.21 -11.43
N ASP A 226 -3.31 14.06 -11.51
CA ASP A 226 -2.68 14.75 -10.38
C ASP A 226 -2.34 13.84 -9.19
N THR A 227 -1.88 12.62 -9.49
CA THR A 227 -1.72 11.55 -8.50
C THR A 227 -0.51 10.68 -8.81
N CYS A 228 0.21 10.27 -7.77
CA CYS A 228 1.25 9.26 -7.86
C CYS A 228 0.69 7.85 -7.68
N LEU A 229 0.89 6.96 -8.66
CA LEU A 229 0.46 5.56 -8.57
C LEU A 229 1.21 4.74 -7.49
N THR A 230 2.39 5.19 -7.08
CA THR A 230 3.23 4.49 -6.08
C THR A 230 2.80 4.80 -4.64
N CYS A 231 2.63 6.09 -4.32
CA CYS A 231 2.42 6.53 -2.94
C CYS A 231 1.11 7.29 -2.73
N GLY A 232 0.28 7.42 -3.77
CA GLY A 232 -0.98 8.16 -3.76
C GLY A 232 -0.86 9.63 -3.41
N TYR A 233 0.35 10.20 -3.46
CA TYR A 233 0.55 11.64 -3.33
C TYR A 233 -0.22 12.34 -4.44
N SER A 234 -1.20 13.14 -4.05
CA SER A 234 -1.86 14.13 -4.88
C SER A 234 -1.61 15.50 -4.29
N SER A 235 -1.54 16.52 -5.14
CA SER A 235 -1.27 17.88 -4.70
C SER A 235 -1.92 18.83 -5.67
N GLU A 236 -2.65 19.83 -5.18
CA GLU A 236 -3.17 20.94 -6.00
C GLU A 236 -2.02 21.86 -6.51
N GLU A 237 -0.94 21.28 -7.04
CA GLU A 237 0.30 21.95 -7.37
C GLU A 237 0.21 22.66 -8.72
N THR A 238 0.59 23.94 -8.72
CA THR A 238 0.88 24.66 -9.96
C THR A 238 2.32 24.36 -10.38
N PHE A 239 2.51 23.41 -11.30
CA PHE A 239 3.87 23.11 -11.80
C PHE A 239 4.54 24.34 -12.43
N LEU A 240 5.67 24.75 -11.84
CA LEU A 240 6.55 25.76 -12.41
C LEU A 240 7.38 25.17 -13.56
N ARG A 241 7.80 26.05 -14.48
CA ARG A 241 8.64 25.67 -15.61
C ARG A 241 10.08 25.50 -15.13
N CYS A 242 10.63 24.31 -15.32
CA CYS A 242 12.02 24.01 -15.00
C CYS A 242 12.95 24.85 -15.90
N PRO A 243 13.96 25.54 -15.35
CA PRO A 243 14.89 26.33 -16.15
C PRO A 243 15.78 25.46 -17.05
N GLU A 244 16.07 24.22 -16.63
CA GLU A 244 16.97 23.32 -17.37
C GLU A 244 16.26 22.60 -18.54
N CYS A 245 15.13 21.93 -18.29
CA CYS A 245 14.43 21.17 -19.33
C CYS A 245 13.27 21.93 -19.99
N SER A 246 12.96 23.15 -19.52
CA SER A 246 11.87 24.00 -20.02
C SER A 246 10.46 23.40 -19.93
N LYS A 247 10.28 22.27 -19.24
CA LYS A 247 8.97 21.63 -18.99
C LYS A 247 8.33 22.18 -17.72
N ARG A 248 7.00 22.30 -17.70
CA ARG A 248 6.24 22.53 -16.47
C ARG A 248 6.22 21.24 -15.66
N ALA A 249 7.17 21.13 -14.74
CA ALA A 249 7.49 19.89 -14.06
C ALA A 249 8.17 20.08 -12.69
N VAL A 250 8.29 21.31 -12.19
CA VAL A 250 8.93 21.56 -10.90
C VAL A 250 7.90 21.42 -9.78
N PHE A 251 8.17 20.49 -8.86
CA PHE A 251 7.41 20.20 -7.65
C PHE A 251 7.91 21.04 -6.49
N TYR A 252 6.99 21.53 -5.67
CA TYR A 252 7.26 22.24 -4.42
C TYR A 252 5.97 22.29 -3.59
N ASP A 253 6.12 22.39 -2.27
CA ASP A 253 4.98 22.39 -1.35
C ASP A 253 4.30 23.77 -1.31
N HIS A 254 3.46 24.02 -2.32
CA HIS A 254 2.76 25.31 -2.51
C HIS A 254 1.98 25.76 -1.26
N LEU A 255 1.30 24.84 -0.58
CA LEU A 255 0.50 25.15 0.61
C LEU A 255 1.32 25.67 1.79
N ASN A 256 2.59 25.26 1.88
CA ASN A 256 3.49 25.76 2.92
C ASN A 256 4.30 26.99 2.49
N LEU A 257 4.18 27.44 1.23
CA LEU A 257 4.97 28.56 0.72
C LEU A 257 4.56 29.90 1.35
N ASP A 258 3.30 30.05 1.76
CA ASP A 258 2.83 31.25 2.48
C ASP A 258 3.44 31.38 3.88
N ALA A 259 3.84 30.26 4.48
CA ALA A 259 4.44 30.20 5.81
C ALA A 259 5.98 30.18 5.77
N ASN A 260 6.60 30.05 4.60
CA ASN A 260 8.04 29.88 4.45
C ASN A 260 8.60 30.80 3.36
N PRO A 261 9.72 31.51 3.60
CA PRO A 261 10.26 32.46 2.62
C PRO A 261 10.72 31.76 1.33
N TRP A 262 11.07 30.48 1.40
CA TRP A 262 11.32 29.61 0.27
C TRP A 262 11.18 28.14 0.69
N LEU A 263 10.91 27.28 -0.28
CA LEU A 263 10.81 25.84 -0.11
C LEU A 263 11.70 25.12 -1.12
N LYS A 264 12.11 23.89 -0.78
CA LYS A 264 12.87 23.06 -1.73
C LYS A 264 11.99 22.72 -2.93
N ALA A 265 12.57 22.82 -4.11
CA ALA A 265 11.91 22.53 -5.37
C ALA A 265 12.74 21.53 -6.19
N ARG A 266 12.08 20.65 -6.92
CA ARG A 266 12.75 19.66 -7.79
C ARG A 266 11.99 19.41 -9.08
N CYS A 267 12.72 19.19 -10.17
CA CYS A 267 12.12 18.83 -11.44
C CYS A 267 11.73 17.35 -11.46
N GLY A 268 10.51 17.04 -11.87
CA GLY A 268 10.05 15.68 -12.08
C GLY A 268 10.56 15.02 -13.36
N GLN A 269 11.25 15.78 -14.22
CA GLN A 269 11.65 15.34 -15.58
C GLN A 269 13.16 15.25 -15.77
N CYS A 270 13.93 16.12 -15.14
CA CYS A 270 15.39 16.12 -15.14
C CYS A 270 15.93 16.23 -13.71
N ASP A 271 17.25 16.23 -13.54
CA ASP A 271 17.89 16.23 -12.22
C ASP A 271 18.05 17.65 -11.63
N TRP A 272 17.27 18.61 -12.12
CA TRP A 272 17.29 19.98 -11.61
C TRP A 272 16.70 20.05 -10.20
N GLU A 273 17.42 20.73 -9.31
CA GLU A 273 17.01 21.06 -7.94
C GLU A 273 17.25 22.55 -7.66
N GLY A 274 16.36 23.14 -6.87
CA GLY A 274 16.45 24.55 -6.50
C GLY A 274 15.50 24.91 -5.35
N LEU A 275 15.10 26.17 -5.30
CA LEU A 275 14.11 26.66 -4.34
C LEU A 275 12.92 27.28 -5.08
N ALA A 276 11.73 27.21 -4.48
CA ALA A 276 10.56 27.97 -4.88
C ALA A 276 10.28 29.05 -3.83
N ALA A 277 9.84 30.22 -4.26
CA ALA A 277 9.44 31.33 -3.41
C ALA A 277 8.18 31.99 -3.97
N ARG A 278 7.39 32.62 -3.11
CA ARG A 278 6.23 33.43 -3.52
C ARG A 278 6.57 34.90 -3.42
N CYS A 279 6.30 35.66 -4.48
CA CYS A 279 6.51 37.10 -4.48
C CYS A 279 5.35 37.79 -3.74
N PRO A 280 5.56 38.51 -2.61
CA PRO A 280 4.45 39.16 -1.91
C PRO A 280 3.72 40.23 -2.74
N PRO A 281 4.40 41.05 -3.57
CA PRO A 281 3.73 42.04 -4.42
C PRO A 281 2.79 41.49 -5.51
N CYS A 282 3.21 40.45 -6.25
CA CYS A 282 2.44 39.94 -7.38
C CYS A 282 1.78 38.59 -7.11
N GLU A 283 2.03 38.01 -5.94
CA GLU A 283 1.53 36.70 -5.48
C GLU A 283 1.89 35.51 -6.39
N VAL A 284 2.84 35.70 -7.31
CA VAL A 284 3.32 34.68 -8.25
C VAL A 284 4.48 33.89 -7.62
N ASP A 285 4.40 32.58 -7.76
CA ASP A 285 5.47 31.65 -7.38
C ASP A 285 6.57 31.60 -8.46
N TYR A 286 7.83 31.63 -8.03
CA TYR A 286 9.00 31.61 -8.91
C TYR A 286 10.12 30.75 -8.34
N LEU A 287 11.08 30.39 -9.20
CA LEU A 287 12.21 29.54 -8.84
C LEU A 287 13.45 30.38 -8.56
N ILE A 288 14.21 29.98 -7.54
CA ILE A 288 15.51 30.55 -7.20
C ILE A 288 16.58 29.49 -7.47
N GLU A 289 17.56 29.84 -8.29
CA GLU A 289 18.69 28.96 -8.58
C GLU A 289 19.74 29.07 -7.46
N ARG A 290 19.97 27.97 -6.72
CA ARG A 290 21.04 27.72 -5.74
C ARG A 290 21.48 28.89 -4.84
N HIS A 291 22.23 29.85 -5.38
CA HIS A 291 22.88 30.98 -4.69
C HIS A 291 22.41 32.36 -5.17
N ALA A 292 21.44 32.42 -6.08
CA ALA A 292 20.84 33.67 -6.53
C ALA A 292 20.06 34.31 -5.38
N LEU A 293 20.03 35.65 -5.37
CA LEU A 293 19.15 36.38 -4.48
C LEU A 293 17.69 36.08 -4.86
N PRO A 294 16.76 35.99 -3.89
CA PRO A 294 15.35 35.77 -4.13
C PRO A 294 14.70 37.03 -4.70
N ILE A 295 14.98 37.33 -5.97
CA ILE A 295 14.40 38.48 -6.66
C ILE A 295 13.34 37.94 -7.63
N CYS A 296 12.13 38.50 -7.53
CA CYS A 296 11.02 38.05 -8.35
C CYS A 296 11.18 38.54 -9.80
N PRO A 297 11.28 37.63 -10.79
CA PRO A 297 11.47 38.01 -12.19
C PRO A 297 10.25 38.72 -12.78
N HIS A 298 9.10 38.68 -12.11
CA HIS A 298 7.87 39.37 -12.53
C HIS A 298 7.77 40.81 -11.98
N CYS A 299 8.62 41.18 -11.04
CA CYS A 299 8.66 42.51 -10.43
C CYS A 299 9.95 43.27 -10.72
N GLU A 300 10.98 42.62 -11.28
CA GLU A 300 12.22 43.28 -11.73
C GLU A 300 12.01 44.23 -12.92
N ASP A 301 10.88 44.10 -13.64
CA ASP A 301 10.51 44.93 -14.79
C ASP A 301 9.51 46.07 -14.45
N ALA A 302 9.28 46.37 -13.16
CA ALA A 302 8.34 47.42 -12.70
C ALA A 302 9.02 48.70 -12.18
#